data_AF-A0A661HZX2-F1
#
_entry.id   AF-A0A661HZX2-F1
#
_cell.length_a   1.000
_cell.length_b   1.000
_cell.length_c   1.000
_cell.angle_alpha   90.00
_cell.angle_beta   90.00
_cell.angle_gamma   90.00
#
_symmetry.space_group_name_H-M   'P 1'
#
loop_
_entity.id
_entity.type
_entity.pdbx_description
1 polymer ?
#
loop_
_entity_poly.entity_id
_entity_poly.type
_entity_poly.pdbx_seq_one_letter_code
_entity_poly.pdbx_strand_id
1 'polypeptide(L)'
;MVAILYEGKSDGEFFDALLEEYSLPRENVIYKDFEGKDNLFNIGYKYYDEIETDISAGRVTNILIVVDADNKSDPNPNRGFEASKFKLEETIENLAFDVPVDYYIMCDENREGNLESFLLSVLDNKQKECIDSFKDCYKYELTDKWAYNTFYKQKKYPFDFHHQNFNDLKTKLTNLFKEDI
;
A
#
# COMPACT_ATOMS: atom_id res chain seq x y z
N MET A 1 -5.26 -14.49 12.82
CA MET A 1 -4.96 -13.07 12.50
C MET A 1 -4.42 -13.02 11.09
N VAL A 2 -4.38 -11.84 10.50
CA VAL A 2 -3.81 -11.61 9.18
C VAL A 2 -2.63 -10.66 9.30
N ALA A 3 -1.70 -10.68 8.34
CA ALA A 3 -0.58 -9.74 8.32
C ALA A 3 -0.69 -8.76 7.14
N ILE A 4 -0.42 -7.49 7.39
CA ILE A 4 -0.21 -6.48 6.34
C ILE A 4 1.23 -5.99 6.44
N LEU A 5 2.01 -6.27 5.39
CA LEU A 5 3.42 -5.91 5.27
C LEU A 5 3.53 -4.72 4.33
N TYR A 6 4.23 -3.67 4.72
CA TYR A 6 4.28 -2.42 3.94
C TYR A 6 5.61 -1.69 4.08
N GLU A 7 5.85 -0.73 3.20
CA GLU A 7 7.14 -0.03 3.11
C GLU A 7 7.38 1.00 4.22
N GLY A 8 6.36 1.77 4.62
CA GLY A 8 6.56 2.93 5.49
C GLY A 8 5.49 3.18 6.54
N LYS A 9 5.87 3.95 7.56
CA LYS A 9 5.02 4.21 8.73
C LYS A 9 3.64 4.81 8.42
N SER A 10 3.52 5.63 7.38
CA SER A 10 2.25 6.27 6.98
C SER A 10 1.20 5.28 6.50
N ASP A 11 1.64 4.14 5.97
CA ASP A 11 0.76 3.13 5.38
C ASP A 11 -0.07 2.42 6.45
N GLY A 12 0.50 2.19 7.64
CA GLY A 12 -0.22 1.56 8.75
C GLY A 12 -1.46 2.36 9.21
N GLU A 13 -1.34 3.68 9.37
CA GLU A 13 -2.46 4.55 9.75
C GLU A 13 -3.55 4.58 8.66
N PHE A 14 -3.14 4.55 7.39
CA PHE A 14 -4.06 4.47 6.26
C PHE A 14 -4.84 3.16 6.24
N PHE A 15 -4.17 2.02 6.41
CA PHE A 15 -4.84 0.72 6.45
C PHE A 15 -5.78 0.60 7.64
N ASP A 16 -5.42 1.12 8.82
CA ASP A 16 -6.33 1.12 9.97
C ASP A 16 -7.65 1.87 9.67
N ALA A 17 -7.54 3.04 9.02
CA ALA A 17 -8.71 3.82 8.61
C ALA A 17 -9.56 3.11 7.54
N LEU A 18 -8.93 2.44 6.58
CA LEU A 18 -9.66 1.66 5.57
C LEU A 18 -10.39 0.46 6.16
N LEU A 19 -9.77 -0.26 7.09
CA LEU A 19 -10.40 -1.40 7.74
C LEU A 19 -11.60 -0.94 8.58
N GLU A 20 -11.48 0.19 9.29
CA GLU A 20 -12.59 0.80 10.02
C GLU A 20 -13.75 1.16 9.09
N GLU A 21 -13.47 1.82 7.97
CA GLU A 21 -14.48 2.18 6.96
C GLU A 21 -15.21 0.96 6.39
N TYR A 22 -14.47 -0.10 6.07
CA TYR A 22 -15.04 -1.32 5.51
C TYR A 22 -15.62 -2.28 6.56
N SER A 23 -15.64 -1.89 7.83
CA SER A 23 -16.10 -2.73 8.95
C SER A 23 -15.37 -4.09 9.00
N LEU A 24 -14.07 -4.08 8.69
CA LEU A 24 -13.20 -5.25 8.77
C LEU A 24 -12.51 -5.30 10.15
N PRO A 25 -12.19 -6.50 10.68
CA PRO A 25 -11.73 -6.67 12.06
C PRO A 25 -10.25 -6.26 12.22
N ARG A 26 -10.00 -4.95 12.34
CA ARG A 26 -8.67 -4.34 12.47
C ARG A 26 -7.87 -4.86 13.67
N GLU A 27 -8.53 -5.29 14.73
CA GLU A 27 -7.91 -5.89 15.92
C GLU A 27 -7.23 -7.23 15.63
N ASN A 28 -7.55 -7.85 14.49
CA ASN A 28 -6.98 -9.13 14.05
C ASN A 28 -5.87 -8.94 13.00
N VAL A 29 -5.27 -7.75 12.91
CA VAL A 29 -4.20 -7.43 11.95
C VAL A 29 -2.87 -7.23 12.65
N ILE A 30 -1.84 -7.89 12.13
CA ILE A 30 -0.44 -7.63 12.46
C ILE A 30 0.15 -6.74 11.37
N TYR A 31 0.60 -5.56 11.76
CA TYR A 31 1.26 -4.60 10.87
C TYR A 31 2.79 -4.73 10.95
N LYS A 32 3.47 -4.80 9.79
CA LYS A 32 4.94 -4.82 9.71
C LYS A 32 5.43 -3.75 8.73
N ASP A 33 6.07 -2.72 9.28
CA ASP A 33 6.72 -1.63 8.55
C ASP A 33 8.16 -2.02 8.20
N PHE A 34 8.42 -2.41 6.95
CA PHE A 34 9.75 -2.86 6.51
C PHE A 34 10.78 -1.74 6.37
N GLU A 35 10.42 -0.48 6.62
CA GLU A 35 11.31 0.67 6.54
C GLU A 35 11.94 0.82 5.15
N GLY A 36 11.15 0.52 4.12
CA GLY A 36 11.47 0.70 2.70
C GLY A 36 11.32 -0.56 1.85
N LYS A 37 10.99 -0.37 0.57
CA LYS A 37 10.83 -1.42 -0.43
C LYS A 37 11.96 -2.44 -0.52
N ASP A 38 13.20 -1.97 -0.49
CA ASP A 38 14.36 -2.85 -0.70
C ASP A 38 14.54 -3.82 0.49
N ASN A 39 14.12 -3.42 1.69
CA ASN A 39 14.05 -4.32 2.85
C ASN A 39 12.89 -5.31 2.71
N LEU A 40 11.74 -4.86 2.21
CA LEU A 40 10.60 -5.72 1.92
C LEU A 40 10.95 -6.80 0.89
N PHE A 41 11.74 -6.46 -0.13
CA PHE A 41 12.23 -7.43 -1.12
C PHE A 41 13.41 -8.28 -0.65
N ASN A 42 13.97 -8.00 0.53
CA ASN A 42 15.02 -8.81 1.13
C ASN A 42 14.41 -9.91 2.00
N ILE A 43 14.35 -11.14 1.50
CA ILE A 43 13.82 -12.30 2.23
C ILE A 43 14.55 -12.60 3.55
N GLY A 44 15.80 -12.14 3.71
CA GLY A 44 16.55 -12.25 4.95
C GLY A 44 16.26 -11.14 5.97
N TYR A 45 15.27 -10.28 5.71
CA TYR A 45 14.89 -9.24 6.65
C TYR A 45 14.19 -9.84 7.87
N LYS A 46 14.55 -9.35 9.07
CA LYS A 46 14.16 -9.89 10.39
C LYS A 46 12.68 -10.21 10.57
N TYR A 47 11.78 -9.47 9.90
CA TYR A 47 10.34 -9.69 10.06
C TYR A 47 9.85 -10.95 9.36
N TYR A 48 10.53 -11.46 8.35
CA TYR A 48 10.13 -12.72 7.72
C TYR A 48 10.29 -13.90 8.68
N ASP A 49 11.36 -13.96 9.47
CA ASP A 49 11.53 -14.97 10.53
C ASP A 49 10.42 -14.89 11.59
N GLU A 50 10.03 -13.66 11.98
CA GLU A 50 8.93 -13.43 12.92
C GLU A 50 7.58 -13.90 12.35
N ILE A 51 7.31 -13.58 11.08
CA ILE A 51 6.09 -13.97 10.36
C ILE A 51 6.02 -15.49 10.21
N GLU A 52 7.11 -16.14 9.80
CA GLU A 52 7.18 -17.60 9.67
C GLU A 52 6.90 -18.30 11.01
N THR A 53 7.41 -17.73 12.11
CA THR A 53 7.12 -18.21 13.46
C THR A 53 5.63 -18.07 13.81
N ASP A 54 5.00 -16.96 13.42
CA ASP A 54 3.57 -16.73 13.65
C ASP A 54 2.69 -17.63 12.79
N ILE A 55 3.09 -17.90 11.54
CA ILE A 55 2.40 -18.84 10.66
C ILE A 55 2.50 -20.26 11.23
N SER A 56 3.70 -20.71 11.61
CA SER A 56 3.94 -22.04 12.18
C SER A 56 3.14 -22.29 13.47
N ALA A 57 2.83 -21.22 14.21
CA ALA A 57 2.00 -21.26 15.41
C ALA A 57 0.49 -21.12 15.13
N GLY A 58 0.07 -21.03 13.88
CA GLY A 58 -1.32 -20.83 13.46
C GLY A 58 -1.89 -19.44 13.83
N ARG A 59 -1.02 -18.45 14.10
CA ARG A 59 -1.43 -17.09 14.49
C ARG A 59 -1.73 -16.23 13.27
N VAL A 60 -0.97 -16.39 12.19
CA VAL A 60 -1.18 -15.73 10.90
C VAL A 60 -1.72 -16.73 9.91
N THR A 61 -2.84 -16.40 9.25
CA THR A 61 -3.51 -17.27 8.28
C THR A 61 -3.44 -16.74 6.85
N ASN A 62 -3.24 -15.43 6.67
CA ASN A 62 -3.20 -14.78 5.36
C ASN A 62 -2.31 -13.54 5.45
N ILE A 63 -1.68 -13.19 4.33
CA ILE A 63 -0.76 -12.05 4.23
C ILE A 63 -1.12 -11.18 3.04
N LEU A 64 -1.11 -9.86 3.24
CA LEU A 64 -1.13 -8.86 2.19
C LEU A 64 0.18 -8.07 2.20
N ILE A 65 0.92 -8.11 1.10
CA ILE A 65 2.13 -7.30 0.90
C ILE A 65 1.79 -6.06 0.10
N VAL A 66 2.19 -4.88 0.57
CA VAL A 66 1.87 -3.60 -0.04
C VAL A 66 3.15 -2.83 -0.34
N VAL A 67 3.27 -2.38 -1.58
CA VAL A 67 4.41 -1.56 -2.05
C VAL A 67 3.89 -0.38 -2.86
N ASP A 68 4.64 0.71 -2.89
CA ASP A 68 4.40 1.80 -3.83
C ASP A 68 4.81 1.37 -5.24
N ALA A 69 4.21 1.95 -6.30
CA ALA A 69 4.70 1.71 -7.65
C ALA A 69 6.02 2.44 -7.93
N ASP A 70 6.24 3.60 -7.29
CA ASP A 70 7.30 4.55 -7.60
C ASP A 70 7.26 5.03 -9.06
N ASN A 71 8.32 5.74 -9.49
CA ASN A 71 8.48 6.20 -10.86
C ASN A 71 9.18 5.13 -11.70
N LYS A 72 8.64 4.83 -12.88
CA LYS A 72 9.26 3.88 -13.84
C LYS A 72 10.62 4.34 -14.39
N SER A 73 10.92 5.63 -14.28
CA SER A 73 12.15 6.24 -14.77
C SER A 73 13.25 6.27 -13.71
N ASP A 74 12.97 5.77 -12.49
CA ASP A 74 13.96 5.62 -11.45
C ASP A 74 15.03 4.58 -11.88
N PRO A 75 16.33 4.85 -11.67
CA PRO A 75 17.39 3.92 -12.04
C PRO A 75 17.42 2.62 -11.22
N ASN A 76 16.74 2.57 -10.07
CA ASN A 76 16.65 1.35 -9.26
C ASN A 76 15.73 0.32 -9.97
N PRO A 77 16.22 -0.91 -10.21
CA PRO A 77 15.49 -1.94 -10.96
C PRO A 77 14.23 -2.47 -10.24
N ASN A 78 13.99 -2.08 -8.99
CA ASN A 78 12.83 -2.47 -8.19
C ASN A 78 11.70 -1.40 -8.22
N ARG A 79 11.82 -0.36 -9.06
CA ARG A 79 10.91 0.80 -9.12
C ARG A 79 10.12 0.81 -10.42
N GLY A 80 8.93 1.38 -10.37
CA GLY A 80 7.90 1.27 -11.41
C GLY A 80 6.99 0.06 -11.17
N PHE A 81 5.74 0.16 -11.61
CA PHE A 81 4.71 -0.84 -11.35
C PHE A 81 5.11 -2.26 -11.78
N GLU A 82 5.52 -2.44 -13.04
CA GLU A 82 5.84 -3.78 -13.57
C GLU A 82 7.08 -4.40 -12.90
N ALA A 83 8.09 -3.60 -12.59
CA ALA A 83 9.28 -4.05 -11.87
C ALA A 83 8.94 -4.46 -10.42
N SER A 84 8.12 -3.64 -9.75
CA SER A 84 7.63 -3.92 -8.40
C SER A 84 6.81 -5.19 -8.36
N LYS A 85 5.93 -5.39 -9.34
CA LYS A 85 5.12 -6.59 -9.51
C LYS A 85 5.98 -7.83 -9.69
N PHE A 86 6.93 -7.79 -10.63
CA PHE A 86 7.84 -8.91 -10.88
C PHE A 86 8.61 -9.28 -9.60
N LYS A 87 9.12 -8.28 -8.89
CA LYS A 87 9.90 -8.50 -7.67
C LYS A 87 9.04 -9.02 -6.51
N LEU A 88 7.81 -8.54 -6.37
CA LEU A 88 6.83 -9.08 -5.42
C LEU A 88 6.54 -10.56 -5.68
N GLU A 89 6.25 -10.92 -6.93
CA GLU A 89 5.97 -12.30 -7.32
C GLU A 89 7.17 -13.21 -7.03
N GLU A 90 8.39 -12.77 -7.36
CA GLU A 90 9.63 -13.47 -7.00
C GLU A 90 9.83 -13.59 -5.48
N THR A 91 9.60 -12.52 -4.72
CA THR A 91 9.72 -12.53 -3.26
C THR A 91 8.72 -13.50 -2.64
N ILE A 92 7.46 -13.49 -3.07
CA ILE A 92 6.41 -14.40 -2.58
C ILE A 92 6.77 -15.86 -2.88
N GLU A 93 7.22 -16.16 -4.09
CA GLU A 93 7.65 -17.50 -4.48
C GLU A 93 8.82 -17.98 -3.60
N ASN A 94 9.81 -17.13 -3.35
CA ASN A 94 10.97 -17.48 -2.53
C ASN A 94 10.67 -17.62 -1.04
N LEU A 95 9.71 -16.86 -0.51
CA LEU A 95 9.27 -17.00 0.89
C LEU A 95 8.58 -18.34 1.12
N ALA A 96 7.84 -18.84 0.13
CA ALA A 96 7.21 -20.15 0.15
C ALA A 96 6.37 -20.43 1.42
N PHE A 97 5.73 -19.39 1.95
CA PHE A 97 4.85 -19.52 3.12
C PHE A 97 3.69 -20.48 2.83
N ASP A 98 3.32 -21.29 3.82
CA ASP A 98 2.22 -22.27 3.76
C ASP A 98 0.83 -21.65 4.00
N VAL A 99 0.75 -20.32 3.84
CA VAL A 99 -0.49 -19.53 3.92
C VAL A 99 -0.68 -18.70 2.65
N PRO A 100 -1.91 -18.33 2.27
CA PRO A 100 -2.15 -17.43 1.15
C PRO A 100 -1.45 -16.08 1.35
N VAL A 101 -0.67 -15.69 0.34
CA VAL A 101 -0.03 -14.37 0.25
C VAL A 101 -0.56 -13.66 -0.99
N ASP A 102 -1.20 -12.51 -0.80
CA ASP A 102 -1.59 -11.60 -1.86
C ASP A 102 -0.74 -10.32 -1.80
N TYR A 103 -0.78 -9.51 -2.85
CA TYR A 103 -0.12 -8.21 -2.88
C TYR A 103 -1.00 -7.11 -3.45
N TYR A 104 -0.64 -5.87 -3.12
CA TYR A 104 -1.19 -4.67 -3.71
C TYR A 104 -0.06 -3.67 -4.03
N ILE A 105 -0.16 -3.04 -5.20
CA ILE A 105 0.79 -2.00 -5.62
C ILE A 105 0.04 -0.68 -5.62
N MET A 106 0.46 0.23 -4.75
CA MET A 106 -0.12 1.55 -4.56
C MET A 106 0.32 2.47 -5.71
N CYS A 107 -0.64 2.91 -6.53
CA CYS A 107 -0.35 3.73 -7.71
C CYS A 107 -1.53 4.59 -8.13
N ASP A 108 -1.25 5.63 -8.92
CA ASP A 108 -2.28 6.43 -9.59
C ASP A 108 -2.87 5.71 -10.83
N GLU A 109 -3.71 6.44 -11.59
CA GLU A 109 -4.33 5.96 -12.83
C GLU A 109 -3.31 5.62 -13.94
N ASN A 110 -2.08 6.16 -13.86
CA ASN A 110 -0.99 5.90 -14.79
C ASN A 110 -0.08 4.74 -14.35
N ARG A 111 -0.41 4.07 -13.23
CA ARG A 111 0.41 3.04 -12.60
C ARG A 111 1.78 3.57 -12.13
N GLU A 112 1.80 4.78 -11.60
CA GLU A 112 2.99 5.38 -11.01
C GLU A 112 2.70 5.96 -9.62
N GLY A 113 3.77 6.28 -8.89
CA GLY A 113 3.68 7.02 -7.64
C GLY A 113 3.51 6.14 -6.42
N ASN A 114 2.90 6.70 -5.39
CA ASN A 114 2.87 6.15 -4.04
C ASN A 114 1.49 6.30 -3.39
N LEU A 115 1.37 6.03 -2.08
CA LEU A 115 0.15 6.28 -1.32
C LEU A 115 -0.43 7.68 -1.54
N GLU A 116 0.39 8.73 -1.51
CA GLU A 116 -0.11 10.08 -1.73
C GLU A 116 -0.64 10.28 -3.15
N SER A 117 0.04 9.76 -4.17
CA SER A 117 -0.45 9.77 -5.56
C SER A 117 -1.78 9.03 -5.70
N PHE A 118 -1.93 7.86 -5.09
CA PHE A 118 -3.18 7.10 -5.09
C PHE A 118 -4.31 7.87 -4.41
N LEU A 119 -4.07 8.49 -3.25
CA LEU A 119 -5.07 9.27 -2.54
C LEU A 119 -5.49 10.54 -3.31
N LEU A 120 -4.56 11.19 -4.03
CA LEU A 120 -4.93 12.29 -4.92
C LEU A 120 -5.72 11.82 -6.15
N SER A 121 -5.51 10.58 -6.61
CA SER A 121 -6.23 10.00 -7.75
C SER A 121 -7.73 9.81 -7.51
N VAL A 122 -8.18 9.81 -6.25
CA VAL A 122 -9.61 9.62 -5.90
C VAL A 122 -10.35 10.92 -5.61
N LEU A 123 -9.67 12.06 -5.74
CA LEU A 123 -10.30 13.37 -5.63
C LEU A 123 -11.22 13.64 -6.82
N ASP A 124 -12.20 14.53 -6.63
CA ASP A 124 -13.02 14.99 -7.75
C ASP A 124 -12.19 15.81 -8.76
N ASN A 125 -12.67 15.91 -10.00
CA ASN A 125 -11.95 16.59 -11.08
C ASN A 125 -11.63 18.05 -10.76
N LYS A 126 -12.51 18.76 -10.03
CA LYS A 126 -12.30 20.17 -9.68
C LYS A 126 -11.17 20.32 -8.66
N GLN A 127 -11.07 19.38 -7.71
CA GLN A 127 -9.96 19.35 -6.77
C GLN A 127 -8.64 19.01 -7.47
N LYS A 128 -8.63 18.00 -8.35
CA LYS A 128 -7.46 17.64 -9.17
C LYS A 128 -6.97 18.85 -9.98
N GLU A 129 -7.86 19.48 -10.74
CA GLU A 129 -7.57 20.69 -11.53
C GLU A 129 -7.00 21.84 -10.68
N CYS A 130 -7.52 22.04 -9.46
CA CYS A 130 -7.05 23.07 -8.55
C CYS A 130 -5.61 22.82 -8.09
N ILE A 131 -5.30 21.57 -7.73
CA ILE A 131 -3.95 21.16 -7.33
C ILE A 131 -2.98 21.31 -8.50
N ASP A 132 -3.35 20.79 -9.67
CA ASP A 132 -2.49 20.82 -10.86
C ASP A 132 -2.23 22.27 -11.30
N SER A 133 -3.27 23.11 -11.33
CA SER A 133 -3.11 24.54 -11.62
C SER A 133 -2.20 25.25 -10.61
N PHE A 134 -2.25 24.86 -9.33
CA PHE A 134 -1.36 25.42 -8.31
C PHE A 134 0.09 24.95 -8.53
N LYS A 135 0.30 23.65 -8.81
CA LYS A 135 1.63 23.09 -9.12
C LYS A 135 2.26 23.81 -10.31
N ASP A 136 1.49 24.01 -11.37
CA ASP A 136 1.94 24.70 -12.59
C ASP A 136 2.24 26.19 -12.35
N CYS A 137 1.48 26.84 -11.47
CA CYS A 137 1.69 28.25 -11.12
C CYS A 137 2.90 28.44 -10.19
N TYR A 138 3.30 27.40 -9.45
CA TYR A 138 4.36 27.51 -8.47
C TYR A 138 5.74 27.44 -9.13
N LYS A 139 6.68 28.23 -8.60
CA LYS A 139 8.03 28.35 -9.18
C LYS A 139 8.84 27.04 -9.13
N TYR A 140 8.57 26.20 -8.14
CA TYR A 140 9.31 24.98 -7.89
C TYR A 140 8.42 23.77 -8.18
N GLU A 141 9.04 22.67 -8.58
CA GLU A 141 8.34 21.40 -8.74
C GLU A 141 7.77 20.95 -7.37
N LEU A 142 6.48 20.62 -7.36
CA LEU A 142 5.75 20.20 -6.18
C LEU A 142 5.28 18.76 -6.35
N THR A 143 5.64 17.91 -5.40
CA THR A 143 5.30 16.48 -5.43
C THR A 143 3.89 16.22 -4.92
N ASP A 144 3.36 15.04 -5.20
CA ASP A 144 2.08 14.58 -4.63
C ASP A 144 2.13 14.52 -3.12
N LYS A 145 3.25 14.07 -2.56
CA LYS A 145 3.52 14.13 -1.13
C LYS A 145 3.40 15.54 -0.57
N TRP A 146 3.90 16.55 -1.28
CA TRP A 146 3.74 17.95 -0.85
C TRP A 146 2.26 18.36 -0.86
N ALA A 147 1.53 18.06 -1.93
CA ALA A 147 0.12 18.41 -2.07
C ALA A 147 -0.73 17.75 -0.99
N TYR A 148 -0.53 16.45 -0.76
CA TYR A 148 -1.16 15.68 0.31
C TYR A 148 -0.90 16.31 1.69
N ASN A 149 0.38 16.54 2.04
CA ASN A 149 0.75 17.09 3.34
C ASN A 149 0.18 18.49 3.56
N THR A 150 0.08 19.31 2.52
CA THR A 150 -0.37 20.70 2.59
C THR A 150 -1.89 20.82 2.68
N PHE A 151 -2.62 20.07 1.86
CA PHE A 151 -4.07 20.24 1.72
C PHE A 151 -4.88 19.24 2.55
N TYR A 152 -4.37 18.02 2.74
CA TYR A 152 -5.20 16.88 3.14
C TYR A 152 -4.79 16.22 4.44
N LYS A 153 -3.50 16.17 4.81
CA LYS A 153 -3.02 15.45 6.00
C LYS A 153 -3.76 15.77 7.30
N GLN A 154 -4.18 17.03 7.50
CA GLN A 154 -4.88 17.44 8.73
C GLN A 154 -6.39 17.29 8.66
N LYS A 155 -6.93 16.78 7.54
CA LYS A 155 -8.35 16.55 7.37
C LYS A 155 -8.69 15.15 7.86
N LYS A 156 -9.78 15.03 8.62
CA LYS A 156 -10.17 13.75 9.25
C LYS A 156 -10.63 12.70 8.23
N TYR A 157 -11.25 13.13 7.12
CA TYR A 157 -11.75 12.26 6.04
C TYR A 157 -11.72 12.98 4.67
N PRO A 158 -10.54 13.23 4.08
CA PRO A 158 -10.47 13.98 2.82
C PRO A 158 -10.78 13.16 1.57
N PHE A 159 -10.82 11.83 1.65
CA PHE A 159 -10.97 10.95 0.50
C PHE A 159 -12.22 10.10 0.59
N ASP A 160 -12.83 9.85 -0.57
CA ASP A 160 -13.94 8.91 -0.69
C ASP A 160 -13.38 7.49 -0.84
N PHE A 161 -13.38 6.73 0.26
CA PHE A 161 -12.99 5.32 0.27
C PHE A 161 -13.97 4.41 -0.49
N HIS A 162 -15.10 4.93 -0.98
CA HIS A 162 -15.99 4.21 -1.90
C HIS A 162 -15.72 4.52 -3.38
N HIS A 163 -14.72 5.36 -3.68
CA HIS A 163 -14.31 5.61 -5.06
C HIS A 163 -13.86 4.32 -5.74
N GLN A 164 -14.16 4.16 -7.04
CA GLN A 164 -13.91 2.93 -7.78
C GLN A 164 -12.44 2.46 -7.77
N ASN A 165 -11.48 3.38 -7.60
CA ASN A 165 -10.05 3.04 -7.51
C ASN A 165 -9.72 2.19 -6.26
N PHE A 166 -10.57 2.23 -5.23
CA PHE A 166 -10.45 1.36 -4.05
C PHE A 166 -11.03 -0.03 -4.26
N ASN A 167 -11.74 -0.32 -5.36
CA ASN A 167 -12.46 -1.60 -5.52
C ASN A 167 -11.53 -2.82 -5.42
N ASP A 168 -10.35 -2.75 -6.05
CA ASP A 168 -9.36 -3.83 -5.98
C ASP A 168 -8.81 -3.99 -4.56
N LEU A 169 -8.35 -2.88 -3.95
CA LEU A 169 -7.83 -2.89 -2.59
C LEU A 169 -8.87 -3.39 -1.57
N LYS A 170 -10.12 -2.94 -1.69
CA LYS A 170 -11.24 -3.40 -0.87
C LYS A 170 -11.48 -4.90 -1.04
N THR A 171 -11.41 -5.41 -2.27
CA THR A 171 -11.57 -6.83 -2.54
C THR A 171 -10.46 -7.64 -1.88
N LYS A 172 -9.21 -7.21 -2.02
CA LYS A 172 -8.04 -7.85 -1.40
C LYS A 172 -8.12 -7.83 0.12
N LEU A 173 -8.41 -6.68 0.72
CA LEU A 173 -8.62 -6.55 2.17
C LEU A 173 -9.78 -7.43 2.66
N THR A 174 -10.89 -7.51 1.92
CA THR A 174 -12.02 -8.38 2.30
C THR A 174 -11.62 -9.86 2.22
N ASN A 175 -10.89 -10.26 1.18
CA ASN A 175 -10.42 -11.63 1.00
C ASN A 175 -9.38 -12.02 2.06
N LEU A 176 -8.61 -11.06 2.57
CA LEU A 176 -7.60 -11.28 3.60
C LEU A 176 -8.21 -11.92 4.86
N PHE A 177 -9.47 -11.60 5.20
CA PHE A 177 -10.17 -12.13 6.38
C PHE A 177 -11.13 -13.29 6.08
N LYS A 178 -11.18 -13.80 4.84
CA LYS A 178 -11.99 -14.97 4.53
C LYS A 178 -11.24 -16.22 5.01
N GLU A 179 -11.92 -17.07 5.73
CA GLU A 179 -11.46 -18.43 5.97
C GLU A 179 -11.52 -19.20 4.65
N ASP A 180 -10.46 -19.93 4.30
CA ASP A 180 -10.51 -20.89 3.20
C ASP A 180 -11.56 -21.96 3.58
N ILE A 181 -12.67 -22.01 2.85
CA ILE A 181 -13.75 -23.00 3.00
C ILE A 181 -13.34 -24.32 2.34
#